data_AF-A0A0B1YGI8-F1
#
_entry.id   AF-A0A0B1YGI8-F1
#
_cell.length_a   1.000
_cell.length_b   1.000
_cell.length_c   1.000
_cell.angle_alpha   90.00
_cell.angle_beta   90.00
_cell.angle_gamma   90.00
#
_symmetry.space_group_name_H-M   'P 1'
#
loop_
_entity.id
_entity.type
_entity.pdbx_description
1 polymer ?
#
loop_
_entity_poly.entity_id
_entity_poly.type
_entity_poly.pdbx_seq_one_letter_code
_entity_poly.pdbx_strand_id
1 'polypeptide(L)'
;MHKAFAALMLALASGAIHAADVTVRTENYPRPPYSGATYYIYERDGQTICTKLQVCNKYDQCDTKYVKGSYKDELDVETGDPYGKTDAVVIGKEKLAKHVCLTKFKLTGQP
;
A
#
# COMPACT_ATOMS: atom_id res chain seq x y z
N MET A 1 -22.50 -53.79 9.81
CA MET A 1 -21.31 -52.91 9.66
C MET A 1 -21.27 -52.44 8.22
N HIS A 2 -21.74 -51.22 7.93
CA HIS A 2 -21.82 -50.70 6.56
C HIS A 2 -20.54 -49.92 6.25
N LYS A 3 -19.76 -50.43 5.30
CA LYS A 3 -18.54 -49.79 4.78
C LYS A 3 -18.91 -48.68 3.80
N ALA A 4 -18.10 -47.62 3.87
CA ALA A 4 -18.20 -46.32 3.23
C ALA A 4 -18.25 -46.33 1.69
N PHE A 5 -18.72 -45.22 1.12
CA PHE A 5 -18.13 -44.62 -0.09
C PHE A 5 -18.16 -43.09 0.05
N ALA A 6 -16.98 -42.50 0.32
CA ALA A 6 -16.73 -41.08 0.23
C ALA A 6 -16.31 -40.75 -1.21
N ALA A 7 -17.03 -39.85 -1.87
CA ALA A 7 -16.62 -39.27 -3.15
C ALA A 7 -16.11 -37.84 -2.89
N LEU A 8 -14.79 -37.70 -2.84
CA LEU A 8 -14.10 -36.42 -2.73
C LEU A 8 -14.03 -35.80 -4.14
N MET A 9 -14.95 -34.88 -4.45
CA MET A 9 -14.89 -34.07 -5.67
C MET A 9 -13.81 -33.01 -5.52
N LEU A 10 -12.63 -33.24 -6.12
CA LEU A 10 -11.63 -32.20 -6.32
C LEU A 10 -12.12 -31.24 -7.41
N ALA A 11 -12.72 -30.11 -7.02
CA ALA A 11 -12.95 -29.00 -7.92
C ALA A 11 -11.61 -28.28 -8.19
N LEU A 12 -11.01 -28.55 -9.34
CA LEU A 12 -9.93 -27.73 -9.89
C LEU A 12 -10.51 -26.36 -10.27
N ALA A 13 -10.42 -25.41 -9.35
CA ALA A 13 -10.67 -24.01 -9.64
C ALA A 13 -9.52 -23.50 -10.52
N SER A 14 -9.72 -23.53 -11.84
CA SER A 14 -8.91 -22.79 -12.80
C SER A 14 -9.16 -21.29 -12.63
N GLY A 15 -8.63 -20.73 -11.54
CA GLY A 15 -8.55 -19.29 -11.38
C GLY A 15 -7.49 -18.77 -12.34
N ALA A 16 -7.92 -18.09 -13.41
CA ALA A 16 -7.03 -17.16 -14.09
C ALA A 16 -6.51 -16.21 -13.01
N ILE A 17 -5.20 -16.21 -12.77
CA ILE A 17 -4.56 -15.27 -11.85
C ILE A 17 -4.66 -13.91 -12.54
N HIS A 18 -5.78 -13.23 -12.33
CA HIS A 18 -5.87 -11.81 -12.64
C HIS A 18 -4.88 -11.14 -11.70
N ALA A 19 -3.81 -10.60 -12.27
CA ALA A 19 -2.88 -9.81 -11.50
C ALA A 19 -3.64 -8.69 -10.79
N ALA A 20 -3.46 -8.56 -9.49
CA ALA A 20 -4.23 -7.60 -8.73
C ALA A 20 -3.85 -6.16 -9.08
N ASP A 21 -4.86 -5.30 -8.97
CA ASP A 21 -4.68 -3.87 -9.15
C ASP A 21 -3.83 -3.28 -8.04
N VAL A 22 -3.10 -2.21 -8.36
CA VAL A 22 -2.39 -1.41 -7.36
C VAL A 22 -3.34 -0.33 -6.87
N THR A 23 -3.48 -0.21 -5.56
CA THR A 23 -4.21 0.87 -4.93
C THR A 23 -3.24 1.83 -4.24
N VAL A 24 -3.72 3.05 -3.97
CA VAL A 24 -3.05 3.97 -3.06
C VAL A 24 -4.06 4.55 -2.09
N ARG A 25 -3.64 4.65 -0.82
CA ARG A 25 -4.33 5.43 0.21
C ARG A 25 -3.33 6.32 0.92
N THR A 26 -3.83 7.27 1.70
CA THR A 26 -3.00 8.14 2.50
C THR A 26 -3.29 8.03 4.00
N GLU A 27 -2.27 8.26 4.80
CA GLU A 27 -2.37 8.46 6.25
C GLU A 27 -1.61 9.74 6.61
N ASN A 28 -2.18 10.57 7.47
CA ASN A 28 -1.57 11.82 7.92
C ASN A 28 -1.27 11.80 9.41
N TYR A 29 -0.08 12.26 9.78
CA TYR A 29 0.40 12.32 11.16
C TYR A 29 0.86 13.74 11.51
N PRO A 30 0.51 14.27 12.70
CA PRO A 30 1.03 15.55 13.15
C PRO A 30 2.51 15.39 13.55
N ARG A 31 3.35 16.36 13.20
CA ARG A 31 4.74 16.43 13.68
C ARG A 31 5.02 17.80 14.28
N PRO A 32 4.95 17.95 15.61
CA PRO A 32 5.21 19.23 16.27
C PRO A 32 6.61 19.80 15.96
N PRO A 33 6.78 21.14 16.00
CA PRO A 33 5.75 22.14 16.30
C PRO A 33 4.91 22.54 15.08
N TYR A 34 5.40 22.40 13.84
CA TYR A 34 4.68 22.86 12.64
C TYR A 34 4.99 22.02 11.40
N SER A 35 5.03 20.72 11.54
CA SER A 35 5.19 19.80 10.42
C SER A 35 4.09 18.73 10.41
N GLY A 36 3.94 18.08 9.26
CA GLY A 36 3.04 16.95 9.10
C GLY A 36 3.68 15.89 8.22
N ALA A 37 3.49 14.64 8.59
CA ALA A 37 3.89 13.49 7.79
C ALA A 37 2.68 12.97 7.01
N THR A 38 2.83 12.83 5.70
CA THR A 38 1.86 12.19 4.81
C THR A 38 2.47 10.94 4.23
N TYR A 39 1.85 9.81 4.54
CA TYR A 39 2.18 8.53 3.94
C TYR A 39 1.28 8.32 2.73
N TYR A 40 1.88 7.92 1.61
CA TYR A 40 1.16 7.32 0.48
C TYR A 40 1.52 5.84 0.47
N ILE A 41 0.53 5.02 0.79
CA ILE A 41 0.67 3.58 1.00
C ILE A 41 0.14 2.91 -0.26
N TYR A 42 1.04 2.24 -0.98
CA TYR A 42 0.71 1.53 -2.20
C TYR A 42 0.51 0.06 -1.89
N GLU A 43 -0.66 -0.46 -2.20
CA GLU A 43 -1.05 -1.83 -1.88
C GLU A 43 -1.35 -2.64 -3.15
N ARG A 44 -1.07 -3.94 -3.08
CA ARG A 44 -1.46 -4.95 -4.07
C ARG A 44 -1.72 -6.24 -3.31
N ASP A 45 -2.84 -6.92 -3.58
CA ASP A 45 -3.23 -8.15 -2.87
C ASP A 45 -3.26 -8.00 -1.34
N GLY A 46 -3.68 -6.83 -0.84
CA GLY A 46 -3.72 -6.52 0.59
C GLY A 46 -2.34 -6.32 1.24
N GLN A 47 -1.25 -6.34 0.46
CA GLN A 47 0.11 -6.11 0.95
C GLN A 47 0.61 -4.74 0.53
N THR A 48 1.25 -4.01 1.44
CA THR A 48 1.95 -2.78 1.09
C THR A 48 3.20 -3.12 0.29
N ILE A 49 3.22 -2.74 -0.99
CA ILE A 49 4.35 -2.97 -1.91
C ILE A 49 5.33 -1.79 -1.94
N CYS A 50 4.86 -0.59 -1.61
CA CYS A 50 5.67 0.61 -1.57
C CYS A 50 5.07 1.64 -0.60
N THR A 51 5.93 2.42 0.05
CA THR A 51 5.53 3.54 0.88
C THR A 51 6.31 4.79 0.48
N LYS A 52 5.59 5.88 0.18
CA LYS A 52 6.17 7.22 0.09
C LYS A 52 5.82 7.98 1.37
N LEU A 53 6.83 8.44 2.10
CA LEU A 53 6.66 9.39 3.19
C LEU A 53 7.01 10.79 2.66
N GLN A 54 6.13 11.76 2.91
CA GLN A 54 6.36 13.17 2.67
C GLN A 54 6.19 13.93 3.99
N VAL A 55 7.25 14.56 4.50
CA VAL A 55 7.20 15.39 5.70
C VAL A 55 7.35 16.84 5.29
N CYS A 56 6.31 17.65 5.51
CA CYS A 56 6.31 19.07 5.16
C CYS A 56 6.33 19.94 6.41
N ASN A 57 7.07 21.04 6.38
CA ASN A 57 7.02 22.08 7.41
C ASN A 57 5.95 23.15 7.07
N LYS A 58 5.77 24.14 7.96
CA LYS A 58 4.81 25.26 7.77
C LYS A 58 5.05 26.18 6.58
N TYR A 59 6.19 26.03 5.90
CA TYR A 59 6.55 26.79 4.71
C TYR A 59 6.39 25.94 3.43
N ASP A 60 5.67 24.81 3.52
CA ASP A 60 5.46 23.84 2.45
C ASP A 60 6.76 23.25 1.87
N GLN A 61 7.86 23.31 2.63
CA GLN A 61 9.10 22.63 2.28
C GLN A 61 8.98 21.18 2.73
N CYS A 62 9.06 20.26 1.76
CA CYS A 62 8.79 18.85 2.00
C CYS A 62 10.01 17.98 1.71
N ASP A 63 10.38 17.14 2.68
CA ASP A 63 11.29 16.04 2.48
C ASP A 63 10.51 14.78 2.06
N THR A 64 11.02 14.05 1.08
CA THR A 64 10.37 12.84 0.58
C THR A 64 11.29 11.63 0.69
N LYS A 65 10.75 10.55 1.29
CA LYS A 65 11.41 9.24 1.37
C LYS A 65 10.56 8.19 0.66
N TYR A 66 11.22 7.27 -0.05
CA TYR A 66 10.58 6.15 -0.71
C TYR A 66 11.16 4.86 -0.16
N VAL A 67 10.29 3.93 0.26
CA VAL A 67 10.69 2.63 0.82
C VAL A 67 9.91 1.53 0.10
N LYS A 68 10.60 0.45 -0.27
CA LYS A 68 9.97 -0.75 -0.81
C LYS A 68 9.31 -1.49 0.34
N GLY A 69 8.03 -1.83 0.20
CA GLY A 69 7.23 -2.44 1.26
C GLY A 69 6.59 -1.43 2.22
N SER A 70 6.19 -1.94 3.38
CA SER A 70 5.65 -1.13 4.48
C SER A 70 6.75 -0.35 5.19
N TYR A 71 6.48 0.90 5.52
CA TYR A 71 7.35 1.75 6.32
C TYR A 71 6.53 2.69 7.18
N LYS A 72 6.95 2.87 8.44
CA LYS A 72 6.48 3.92 9.32
C LYS A 72 7.66 4.43 10.13
N ASP A 73 7.76 5.75 10.24
CA ASP A 73 8.81 6.43 10.98
C ASP A 73 8.56 6.32 12.50
N GLU A 74 9.62 6.24 13.30
CA GLU A 74 9.52 5.99 14.74
C GLU A 74 8.64 7.02 15.46
N LEU A 75 8.75 8.30 15.10
CA LEU A 75 7.92 9.37 15.67
C LEU A 75 6.42 9.17 15.39
N ASP A 76 6.08 8.63 14.23
CA ASP A 76 4.68 8.39 13.87
C ASP A 76 4.17 7.06 14.45
N VAL A 77 5.07 6.10 14.75
CA VAL A 77 4.75 4.91 15.55
C VAL A 77 4.43 5.32 17.00
N GLU A 78 5.25 6.18 17.61
CA GLU A 78 5.03 6.71 18.96
C GLU A 78 3.76 7.55 19.06
N THR A 79 3.44 8.31 18.01
CA THR A 79 2.19 9.08 17.93
C THR A 79 0.95 8.16 17.89
N GLY A 80 1.08 6.97 17.32
CA GLY A 80 0.03 5.95 17.26
C GLY A 80 -0.87 6.07 16.04
N ASP A 81 -2.13 6.47 16.23
CA ASP A 81 -3.11 6.57 15.16
C ASP A 81 -2.93 7.87 14.34
N PRO A 82 -3.10 7.83 13.01
CA PRO A 82 -3.09 9.04 12.21
C PRO A 82 -4.37 9.84 12.42
N TYR A 83 -4.28 11.16 12.28
CA TYR A 83 -5.43 12.05 12.41
C TYR A 83 -6.31 12.10 11.14
N GLY A 84 -5.82 11.55 10.03
CA GLY A 84 -6.54 11.46 8.77
C GLY A 84 -6.12 10.24 7.96
N LYS A 85 -7.10 9.60 7.31
CA LYS A 85 -6.90 8.50 6.35
C LYS A 85 -7.84 8.69 5.17
N THR A 86 -7.42 8.24 3.99
CA THR A 86 -8.32 8.09 2.83
C THR A 86 -8.60 6.63 2.57
N ASP A 87 -9.69 6.35 1.86
CA ASP A 87 -9.92 5.02 1.29
C ASP A 87 -8.85 4.68 0.25
N ALA A 88 -8.67 3.39 0.01
CA ALA A 88 -7.80 2.88 -1.04
C ALA A 88 -8.44 3.10 -2.41
N VAL A 89 -7.73 3.80 -3.29
CA VAL A 89 -8.18 4.08 -4.66
C VAL A 89 -7.31 3.33 -5.65
N VAL A 90 -7.95 2.64 -6.60
CA VAL A 90 -7.26 1.93 -7.69
C VAL A 90 -6.50 2.93 -8.57
N ILE A 91 -5.23 2.64 -8.82
CA ILE A 91 -4.40 3.37 -9.77
C ILE A 91 -4.60 2.74 -11.15
N GLY A 92 -5.17 3.52 -12.07
CA GLY A 92 -5.27 3.12 -13.48
C GLY A 92 -3.91 2.71 -14.04
N LYS A 93 -3.89 1.67 -14.89
CA LYS A 93 -2.64 1.10 -15.42
C LYS A 93 -1.76 2.15 -16.13
N GLU A 94 -2.40 3.10 -16.82
CA GLU A 94 -1.77 4.22 -17.50
C GLU A 94 -1.13 5.25 -16.56
N LYS A 95 -1.51 5.25 -15.28
CA LYS A 95 -0.99 6.15 -14.25
C LYS A 95 0.14 5.53 -13.42
N LEU A 96 0.31 4.20 -13.40
CA LEU A 96 1.31 3.51 -12.58
C LEU A 96 2.73 4.09 -12.79
N ALA A 97 3.11 4.38 -14.03
CA ALA A 97 4.41 4.97 -14.37
C ALA A 97 4.61 6.40 -13.84
N LYS A 98 3.54 7.10 -13.45
CA LYS A 98 3.60 8.45 -12.85
C LYS A 98 3.90 8.41 -11.35
N HIS A 99 3.77 7.25 -10.71
CA HIS A 99 4.05 7.11 -9.29
C HIS A 99 5.52 6.74 -9.06
N VAL A 100 6.30 7.72 -8.58
CA VAL A 100 7.75 7.57 -8.33
C VAL A 100 8.08 6.40 -7.40
N CYS A 101 7.24 6.13 -6.39
CA CYS A 101 7.44 4.98 -5.49
C CYS A 101 7.48 3.67 -6.30
N LEU A 102 6.51 3.49 -7.21
CA LEU A 102 6.38 2.27 -8.01
C LEU A 102 7.50 2.15 -9.03
N THR A 103 7.82 3.23 -9.77
CA THR A 103 8.87 3.18 -10.79
C THR A 103 10.26 2.98 -10.20
N LYS A 104 10.58 3.66 -9.08
CA LYS A 104 11.87 3.54 -8.40
C LYS A 104 12.21 2.09 -8.01
N PHE A 105 11.21 1.29 -7.66
CA PHE A 105 11.38 -0.11 -7.29
C PHE A 105 10.92 -1.11 -8.35
N LYS A 106 10.63 -0.65 -9.58
CA LYS A 106 10.18 -1.48 -10.71
C LYS A 106 8.91 -2.29 -10.40
N LEU A 107 7.97 -1.69 -9.65
CA LEU A 107 6.72 -2.29 -9.19
C LEU A 107 5.51 -1.92 -10.07
N THR A 108 5.73 -1.26 -11.21
CA THR A 108 4.67 -0.91 -12.16
C THR A 108 4.13 -2.11 -12.92
N GLY A 109 4.87 -3.22 -12.94
CA GLY A 109 4.41 -4.50 -13.49
C GLY A 109 3.41 -5.18 -12.56
N GLN A 110 2.35 -5.71 -13.15
CA GLN A 110 1.56 -6.78 -12.57
C GLN A 110 2.42 -8.06 -12.53
N PRO A 111 2.38 -8.88 -11.44
CA PRO A 111 3.10 -10.15 -11.40
C PRO A 111 2.73 -11.07 -12.57
#